data_AF-A0A8T4VQZ8-F1
#
_entry.id   AF-A0A8T4VQZ8-F1
#
_cell.length_a   1.000
_cell.length_b   1.000
_cell.length_c   1.000
_cell.angle_alpha   90.00
_cell.angle_beta   90.00
_cell.angle_gamma   90.00
#
_symmetry.space_group_name_H-M   'P 1'
#
loop_
_entity.id
_entity.type
_entity.pdbx_description
1 polymer ?
#
loop_
_entity_poly.entity_id
_entity_poly.type
_entity_poly.pdbx_seq_one_letter_code
_entity_poly.pdbx_strand_id
1 'polypeptide(L)'
;MLEFLPLGLVVLILVVISLNIVSHRVNQLVSRIALSLFGTFVSERRSINVRQVASLAGAHDPDTYRVYAAKTFLYATLAALAGSVFGVYIFIAVRQAMVAAGIPDLMPWLLGVLRNEPSEMGILGLFVLLLLSSATIGAIGAYGAYQIRWYLPRYAAGERSRRVDSTLKRNIAFLFALSRSGMPFSQVLRTLGKHTAVYGETAREFSVTMKDIDLLGADLVSSIERTSQRTPSDQLEEFTKNLASVLRSGGSLTDFLQEQYAYFLDEESAQQQRFIELLGALAEAYVTVFVAGMLFLITILVVVGLLLGGTLTFLHILVYLILGLANVGFIIYLDTVTEDRADPEQEVSYEAESALVPELSVSENPTDRQTSGTEAKNRYRLAIARRLGPIRRALRDPARLLTDRPSTILAVTVPFGLLWLVAAWWPTLVTGVVDPAALDDALIQVTLFVTGTYAVTYEIGHRRVKQIEAAIPDFLERLAATNEAGMSMVESFGRVARSDLGALSTEMRRTWADMQWGAHMETALRRFEHRIRTPAITR
;
A
#
# COMPACT_ATOMS: atom_id res chain seq x y z
N MET A 1 -3.57 -43.54 4.76
CA MET A 1 -4.68 -42.55 4.87
C MET A 1 -4.81 -41.94 6.27
N LEU A 2 -4.62 -42.69 7.37
CA LEU A 2 -4.63 -42.13 8.74
C LEU A 2 -3.50 -41.13 9.03
N GLU A 3 -2.39 -41.20 8.28
CA GLU A 3 -1.24 -40.29 8.40
C GLU A 3 -1.57 -38.82 8.07
N PHE A 4 -2.61 -38.54 7.29
CA PHE A 4 -2.98 -37.15 6.92
C PHE A 4 -4.11 -36.56 7.78
N LEU A 5 -4.68 -37.34 8.71
CA LEU A 5 -5.76 -36.89 9.60
C LEU A 5 -5.36 -35.68 10.49
N PRO A 6 -4.13 -35.61 11.04
CA PRO A 6 -3.67 -34.42 11.78
C PRO A 6 -3.60 -33.18 10.88
N LEU A 7 -3.25 -33.36 9.61
CA LEU A 7 -3.13 -32.29 8.62
C LEU A 7 -4.52 -31.72 8.26
N GLY A 8 -5.55 -32.57 8.21
CA GLY A 8 -6.94 -32.15 8.09
C GLY A 8 -7.44 -31.29 9.27
N LEU A 9 -7.00 -31.60 10.50
CA LEU A 9 -7.31 -30.79 11.69
C LEU A 9 -6.63 -29.41 11.64
N VAL A 10 -5.41 -29.35 11.10
CA VAL A 10 -4.72 -28.06 10.89
C VAL A 10 -5.40 -27.23 9.80
N VAL A 11 -5.81 -27.85 8.69
CA VAL A 11 -6.60 -27.17 7.66
C VAL A 11 -7.91 -26.64 8.25
N LEU A 12 -8.59 -27.41 9.10
CA LEU A 12 -9.79 -26.95 9.81
C LEU A 12 -9.49 -25.72 10.70
N ILE A 13 -8.40 -25.74 11.47
CA ILE A 13 -7.97 -24.60 12.29
C ILE A 13 -7.70 -23.36 11.43
N LEU A 14 -6.97 -23.52 10.32
CA LEU A 14 -6.68 -22.43 9.39
C LEU A 14 -7.95 -21.89 8.73
N VAL A 15 -8.87 -22.77 8.33
CA VAL A 15 -10.18 -22.40 7.77
C VAL A 15 -11.01 -21.63 8.78
N VAL A 16 -11.01 -22.02 10.06
CA VAL A 16 -11.70 -21.27 11.13
C VAL A 16 -11.08 -19.89 11.34
N ILE A 17 -9.75 -19.78 11.30
CA ILE A 17 -9.04 -18.49 11.37
C ILE A 17 -9.38 -17.61 10.16
N SER A 18 -9.43 -18.17 8.95
CA SER A 18 -9.78 -17.45 7.72
C SER A 18 -11.25 -17.04 7.66
N LEU A 19 -12.18 -17.89 8.11
CA LEU A 19 -13.62 -17.58 8.14
C LEU A 19 -13.96 -16.41 9.09
N ASN A 20 -13.11 -16.15 10.08
CA ASN A 20 -13.27 -15.02 10.99
C ASN A 20 -13.29 -13.67 10.26
N ILE A 21 -12.57 -13.56 9.15
CA ILE A 21 -12.44 -12.31 8.38
C ILE A 21 -13.73 -12.03 7.57
N VAL A 22 -14.45 -13.08 7.17
CA VAL A 22 -15.56 -12.97 6.21
C VAL A 22 -16.94 -12.92 6.89
N SER A 23 -17.10 -13.47 8.09
CA SER A 23 -18.41 -13.58 8.75
C SER A 23 -18.46 -12.96 10.14
N HIS A 24 -19.31 -11.92 10.31
CA HIS A 24 -19.57 -11.29 11.60
C HIS A 24 -20.05 -12.29 12.68
N ARG A 25 -20.83 -13.31 12.32
CA ARG A 25 -21.30 -14.33 13.27
C ARG A 25 -20.15 -15.16 13.82
N VAL A 26 -19.21 -15.54 12.95
CA VAL A 26 -18.02 -16.29 13.34
C VAL A 26 -17.13 -15.43 14.24
N ASN A 27 -16.94 -14.15 13.90
CA ASN A 27 -16.17 -13.22 14.73
C ASN A 27 -16.73 -13.06 16.13
N GLN A 28 -18.05 -12.96 16.28
CA GLN A 28 -18.69 -12.93 17.60
C GLN A 28 -18.49 -14.21 18.40
N LEU A 29 -18.57 -15.37 17.75
CA LEU A 29 -18.34 -16.66 18.40
C LEU A 29 -16.89 -16.81 18.86
N VAL A 30 -15.93 -16.44 18.00
CA VAL A 30 -14.49 -16.41 18.33
C VAL A 30 -14.22 -15.44 19.47
N SER A 31 -14.81 -14.23 19.47
CA SER A 31 -14.71 -13.28 20.58
C SER A 31 -15.16 -13.89 21.90
N ARG A 32 -16.30 -14.60 21.92
CA ARG A 32 -16.83 -15.23 23.13
C ARG A 32 -15.90 -16.31 23.66
N ILE A 33 -15.42 -17.20 22.78
CA ILE A 33 -14.47 -18.27 23.16
C ILE A 33 -13.16 -17.67 23.68
N ALA A 34 -12.63 -16.65 22.99
CA ALA A 34 -11.40 -15.97 23.39
C ALA A 34 -11.55 -15.32 24.77
N LEU A 35 -12.66 -14.62 25.01
CA LEU A 35 -12.94 -13.99 26.31
C LEU A 35 -13.18 -15.00 27.42
N SER A 36 -13.84 -16.14 27.15
CA SER A 36 -14.03 -17.17 28.16
C SER A 36 -12.73 -17.85 28.57
N LEU A 37 -11.81 -18.06 27.63
CA LEU A 37 -10.53 -18.73 27.89
C LEU A 37 -9.46 -17.80 28.45
N PHE A 38 -9.32 -16.59 27.88
CA PHE A 38 -8.21 -15.67 28.17
C PHE A 38 -8.65 -14.32 28.75
N GLY A 39 -9.95 -14.08 28.91
CA GLY A 39 -10.48 -12.77 29.28
C GLY A 39 -10.08 -12.28 30.68
N THR A 40 -9.79 -13.19 31.61
CA THR A 40 -9.31 -12.87 32.98
C THR A 40 -7.83 -12.47 32.97
N PHE A 41 -7.00 -13.21 32.22
CA PHE A 41 -5.56 -12.95 32.08
C PHE A 41 -5.26 -11.59 31.44
N VAL A 42 -6.10 -11.19 30.47
CA VAL A 42 -5.90 -9.94 29.72
C VAL A 42 -6.37 -8.70 30.48
N SER A 43 -7.43 -8.80 31.28
CA SER A 43 -8.01 -7.64 31.99
C SER A 43 -7.05 -6.99 32.97
N GLU A 44 -6.18 -7.77 33.61
CA GLU A 44 -5.20 -7.29 34.58
C GLU A 44 -4.05 -6.49 33.93
N ARG A 45 -3.85 -6.62 32.61
CA ARG A 45 -2.70 -6.02 31.90
C ARG A 45 -3.01 -4.74 31.14
N ARG A 46 -4.24 -4.21 31.19
CA ARG A 46 -4.64 -3.00 30.44
C ARG A 46 -3.82 -1.76 30.83
N SER A 47 -3.51 -1.59 32.11
CA SER A 47 -2.71 -0.46 32.62
C SER A 47 -1.22 -0.58 32.29
N ILE A 48 -0.73 -1.80 32.06
CA ILE A 48 0.68 -2.10 31.76
C ILE A 48 0.95 -1.90 30.25
N ASN A 49 -0.01 -2.26 29.41
CA ASN A 49 0.17 -2.30 27.95
C ASN A 49 -0.35 -1.03 27.25
N VAL A 50 0.06 0.13 27.74
CA VAL A 50 -0.37 1.46 27.24
C VAL A 50 -0.16 1.59 25.72
N ARG A 51 1.01 1.18 25.20
CA ARG A 51 1.32 1.23 23.76
C ARG A 51 0.36 0.42 22.88
N GLN A 52 -0.10 -0.73 23.37
CA GLN A 52 -1.04 -1.58 22.62
C GLN A 52 -2.45 -0.96 22.58
N VAL A 53 -2.87 -0.36 23.70
CA VAL A 53 -4.13 0.39 23.77
C VAL A 53 -4.07 1.59 22.82
N ALA A 54 -2.98 2.36 22.85
CA ALA A 54 -2.77 3.49 21.94
C ALA A 54 -2.79 3.06 20.46
N SER A 55 -2.12 1.95 20.09
CA SER A 55 -2.15 1.48 18.71
C SER A 55 -3.54 1.06 18.23
N LEU A 56 -4.37 0.47 19.10
CA LEU A 56 -5.75 0.11 18.73
C LEU A 56 -6.65 1.34 18.62
N ALA A 57 -6.47 2.32 19.52
CA ALA A 57 -7.20 3.59 19.46
C ALA A 57 -6.82 4.37 18.19
N GLY A 58 -5.52 4.48 17.90
CA GLY A 58 -5.00 5.15 16.71
C GLY A 58 -5.44 4.49 15.40
N ALA A 59 -5.54 3.16 15.38
CA ALA A 59 -6.07 2.40 14.25
C ALA A 59 -7.61 2.44 14.10
N HIS A 60 -8.34 3.04 15.05
CA HIS A 60 -9.81 2.95 15.14
C HIS A 60 -10.33 1.50 15.06
N ASP A 61 -9.62 0.56 15.70
CA ASP A 61 -10.04 -0.83 15.72
C ASP A 61 -11.38 -0.96 16.49
N PRO A 62 -12.41 -1.61 15.93
CA PRO A 62 -13.70 -1.77 16.59
C PRO A 62 -13.64 -2.65 17.84
N ASP A 63 -12.62 -3.51 17.97
CA ASP A 63 -12.44 -4.36 19.14
C ASP A 63 -11.73 -3.59 20.28
N THR A 64 -12.30 -3.66 21.49
CA THR A 64 -11.61 -3.17 22.68
C THR A 64 -10.32 -3.97 22.94
N TYR A 65 -9.32 -3.35 23.59
CA TYR A 65 -8.06 -4.01 23.97
C TYR A 65 -8.26 -5.40 24.58
N ARG A 66 -9.25 -5.55 25.47
CA ARG A 66 -9.55 -6.83 26.12
C ARG A 66 -9.96 -7.91 25.13
N VAL A 67 -10.83 -7.58 24.18
CA VAL A 67 -11.30 -8.51 23.15
C VAL A 67 -10.16 -8.84 22.20
N TYR A 68 -9.44 -7.82 21.72
CA TYR A 68 -8.35 -7.99 20.74
C TYR A 68 -7.24 -8.87 21.32
N ALA A 69 -6.73 -8.53 22.50
CA ALA A 69 -5.66 -9.29 23.15
C ALA A 69 -6.09 -10.72 23.50
N ALA A 70 -7.34 -10.94 23.95
CA ALA A 70 -7.85 -12.29 24.21
C ALA A 70 -7.89 -13.13 22.92
N LYS A 71 -8.34 -12.54 21.79
CA LYS A 71 -8.26 -13.22 20.50
C LYS A 71 -6.80 -13.48 20.10
N THR A 72 -5.87 -12.57 20.40
CA THR A 72 -4.45 -12.74 20.08
C THR A 72 -3.89 -13.98 20.77
N PHE A 73 -4.18 -14.16 22.06
CA PHE A 73 -3.79 -15.37 22.77
C PHE A 73 -4.45 -16.62 22.17
N LEU A 74 -5.75 -16.57 21.84
CA LEU A 74 -6.42 -17.68 21.18
C LEU A 74 -5.74 -18.08 19.86
N TYR A 75 -5.40 -17.11 19.01
CA TYR A 75 -4.70 -17.38 17.75
C TYR A 75 -3.27 -17.84 17.94
N ALA A 76 -2.56 -17.30 18.93
CA ALA A 76 -1.24 -17.79 19.28
C ALA A 76 -1.30 -19.26 19.75
N THR A 77 -2.32 -19.64 20.55
CA THR A 77 -2.53 -21.04 20.97
C THR A 77 -2.91 -21.93 19.78
N LEU A 78 -3.79 -21.48 18.89
CA LEU A 78 -4.15 -22.24 17.68
C LEU A 78 -2.95 -22.39 16.73
N ALA A 79 -2.13 -21.35 16.58
CA ALA A 79 -0.89 -21.40 15.81
C ALA A 79 0.17 -22.29 16.47
N ALA A 80 0.22 -22.33 17.80
CA ALA A 80 1.06 -23.28 18.53
C ALA A 80 0.65 -24.71 18.21
N LEU A 81 -0.63 -25.04 18.31
CA LEU A 81 -1.15 -26.38 18.03
C LEU A 81 -0.93 -26.77 16.56
N ALA A 82 -1.24 -25.87 15.63
CA ALA A 82 -1.02 -26.10 14.20
C ALA A 82 0.48 -26.25 13.86
N GLY A 83 1.32 -25.38 14.42
CA GLY A 83 2.78 -25.42 14.25
C GLY A 83 3.39 -26.68 14.86
N SER A 84 2.87 -27.15 16.00
CA SER A 84 3.29 -28.42 16.60
C SER A 84 2.99 -29.62 15.71
N VAL A 85 1.84 -29.64 15.04
CA VAL A 85 1.51 -30.70 14.07
C VAL A 85 2.37 -30.57 12.81
N PHE A 86 2.50 -29.38 12.23
CA PHE A 86 3.37 -29.15 11.06
C PHE A 86 4.84 -29.45 11.33
N GLY A 87 5.30 -29.21 12.56
CA GLY A 87 6.69 -29.32 12.91
C GLY A 87 7.23 -30.74 12.78
N VAL A 88 6.39 -31.74 13.03
CA VAL A 88 6.72 -33.15 12.81
C VAL A 88 6.95 -33.44 11.33
N TYR A 89 6.10 -32.93 10.44
CA TYR A 89 6.25 -33.14 8.99
C TYR A 89 7.44 -32.38 8.40
N ILE A 90 7.63 -31.11 8.81
CA ILE A 90 8.77 -30.30 8.38
C ILE A 90 10.07 -30.96 8.82
N PHE A 91 10.14 -31.45 10.06
CA PHE A 91 11.31 -32.16 10.55
C PHE A 91 11.63 -33.40 9.70
N ILE A 92 10.64 -34.22 9.36
CA ILE A 92 10.83 -35.40 8.50
C ILE A 92 11.34 -34.99 7.11
N ALA A 93 10.75 -33.96 6.49
CA ALA A 93 11.15 -33.47 5.17
C ALA A 93 12.56 -32.87 5.16
N VAL A 94 12.90 -32.04 6.15
CA VAL A 94 14.22 -31.45 6.32
C VAL A 94 15.27 -32.53 6.57
N ARG A 95 14.98 -33.51 7.43
CA ARG A 95 15.86 -34.68 7.63
C ARG A 95 16.14 -35.38 6.30
N GLN A 96 15.10 -35.70 5.53
CA GLN A 96 15.25 -36.39 4.25
C GLN A 96 16.13 -35.61 3.26
N ALA A 97 15.92 -34.29 3.16
CA ALA A 97 16.74 -33.42 2.32
C ALA A 97 18.21 -33.36 2.79
N MET A 98 18.44 -33.26 4.10
CA MET A 98 19.79 -33.24 4.68
C MET A 98 20.54 -34.54 4.43
N VAL A 99 19.86 -35.69 4.57
CA VAL A 99 20.43 -37.02 4.28
C VAL A 99 20.77 -37.13 2.79
N ALA A 100 19.88 -36.69 1.89
CA ALA A 100 20.13 -36.69 0.45
C ALA A 100 21.32 -35.79 0.04
N ALA A 101 21.56 -34.71 0.79
CA ALA A 101 22.69 -33.80 0.58
C ALA A 101 24.01 -34.26 1.21
N GLY A 102 24.05 -35.43 1.88
CA GLY A 102 25.27 -35.96 2.52
C GLY A 102 25.74 -35.17 3.75
N ILE A 103 24.89 -34.28 4.29
CA ILE A 103 25.20 -33.42 5.44
C ILE A 103 25.50 -34.20 6.74
N PRO A 104 24.91 -35.38 7.02
CA PRO A 104 25.21 -36.13 8.24
C PRO A 104 26.71 -36.48 8.41
N ASP A 105 27.45 -36.64 7.31
CA ASP A 105 28.88 -36.96 7.35
C ASP A 105 29.76 -35.75 7.74
N LEU A 106 29.23 -34.52 7.55
CA LEU A 106 29.91 -33.27 7.92
C LEU A 106 29.70 -32.87 9.38
N MET A 107 28.66 -33.41 10.04
CA MET A 107 28.32 -33.05 11.43
C MET A 107 28.13 -34.30 12.32
N PRO A 108 29.24 -34.89 12.85
CA PRO A 108 29.21 -36.14 13.61
C PRO A 108 28.33 -36.12 14.88
N TRP A 109 28.18 -34.95 15.50
CA TRP A 109 27.37 -34.77 16.71
C TRP A 109 25.85 -34.87 16.47
N LEU A 110 25.39 -34.79 15.21
CA LEU A 110 23.98 -34.91 14.80
C LEU A 110 23.61 -36.31 14.27
N LEU A 111 24.58 -37.23 14.15
CA LEU A 111 24.42 -38.52 13.45
C LEU A 111 23.26 -39.37 13.97
N GLY A 112 23.07 -39.44 15.30
CA GLY A 112 22.02 -40.27 15.90
C GLY A 112 20.58 -39.80 15.62
N VAL A 113 20.40 -38.52 15.28
CA VAL A 113 19.09 -37.92 14.99
C VAL A 113 18.83 -37.87 13.48
N LEU A 114 19.87 -37.64 12.68
CA LEU A 114 19.74 -37.52 11.22
C LEU A 114 19.76 -38.87 10.50
N ARG A 115 20.58 -39.84 10.95
CA ARG A 115 20.82 -41.10 10.22
C ARG A 115 19.83 -42.21 10.56
N ASN A 116 19.50 -42.39 11.84
CA ASN A 116 18.57 -43.45 12.26
C ASN A 116 17.17 -43.18 11.68
N GLU A 117 16.56 -44.20 11.08
CA GLU A 117 15.17 -44.11 10.64
C GLU A 117 14.26 -43.93 11.88
N PRO A 118 13.16 -43.15 11.80
CA PRO A 118 12.23 -43.01 12.91
C PRO A 118 11.72 -44.36 13.46
N SER A 119 11.65 -45.39 12.61
CA SER A 119 11.26 -46.76 12.99
C SER A 119 12.31 -47.49 13.85
N GLU A 120 13.57 -47.05 13.82
CA GLU A 120 14.67 -47.63 14.60
C GLU A 120 14.89 -46.90 15.93
N MET A 121 14.27 -45.73 16.09
CA MET A 121 14.28 -44.99 17.34
C MET A 121 13.32 -45.65 18.35
N GLY A 122 13.83 -46.02 19.53
CA GLY A 122 12.97 -46.46 20.63
C GLY A 122 11.92 -45.41 21.01
N ILE A 123 10.88 -45.81 21.73
CA ILE A 123 9.72 -44.97 22.11
C ILE A 123 10.16 -43.64 22.75
N LEU A 124 11.19 -43.65 23.61
CA LEU A 124 11.75 -42.45 24.21
C LEU A 124 12.39 -41.49 23.19
N GLY A 125 13.08 -42.02 22.19
CA GLY A 125 13.72 -41.21 21.13
C GLY A 125 12.67 -40.52 20.24
N LEU A 126 11.63 -41.26 19.86
CA LEU A 126 10.48 -40.71 19.12
C LEU A 126 9.74 -39.65 19.95
N PHE A 127 9.55 -39.87 21.25
CA PHE A 127 8.91 -38.90 22.14
C PHE A 127 9.71 -37.61 22.26
N VAL A 128 11.03 -37.69 22.49
CA VAL A 128 11.91 -36.52 22.60
C VAL A 128 11.96 -35.75 21.28
N LEU A 129 12.05 -36.46 20.15
CA LEU A 129 12.09 -35.87 18.82
C LEU A 129 10.76 -35.18 18.46
N LEU A 130 9.63 -35.83 18.76
CA LEU A 130 8.31 -35.23 18.60
C LEU A 130 8.17 -34.00 19.50
N LEU A 131 8.58 -34.07 20.76
CA LEU A 131 8.48 -32.96 21.69
C LEU A 131 9.36 -31.77 21.24
N LEU A 132 10.61 -31.99 20.84
CA LEU A 132 11.49 -30.90 20.38
C LEU A 132 11.02 -30.29 19.05
N SER A 133 10.68 -31.10 18.05
CA SER A 133 10.23 -30.59 16.74
C SER A 133 8.88 -29.88 16.82
N SER A 134 7.94 -30.43 17.58
CA SER A 134 6.61 -29.86 17.75
C SER A 134 6.61 -28.64 18.68
N ALA A 135 7.41 -28.64 19.76
CA ALA A 135 7.49 -27.50 20.66
C ALA A 135 8.22 -26.32 20.02
N THR A 136 9.28 -26.56 19.24
CA THR A 136 10.02 -25.48 18.56
C THR A 136 9.17 -24.80 17.51
N ILE A 137 8.59 -25.55 16.56
CA ILE A 137 7.79 -24.98 15.48
C ILE A 137 6.46 -24.45 16.01
N GLY A 138 5.87 -25.08 17.03
CA GLY A 138 4.72 -24.56 17.75
C GLY A 138 5.01 -23.24 18.45
N ALA A 139 6.12 -23.12 19.18
CA ALA A 139 6.51 -21.88 19.86
C ALA A 139 6.81 -20.75 18.86
N ILE A 140 7.51 -21.06 17.75
CA ILE A 140 7.75 -20.11 16.66
C ILE A 140 6.42 -19.65 16.04
N GLY A 141 5.50 -20.58 15.77
CA GLY A 141 4.17 -20.27 15.25
C GLY A 141 3.35 -19.39 16.19
N ALA A 142 3.37 -19.70 17.49
CA ALA A 142 2.69 -18.91 18.52
C ALA A 142 3.26 -17.50 18.63
N TYR A 143 4.59 -17.38 18.69
CA TYR A 143 5.29 -16.11 18.74
C TYR A 143 5.05 -15.28 17.47
N GLY A 144 5.16 -15.90 16.30
CA GLY A 144 4.88 -15.27 15.01
C GLY A 144 3.44 -14.77 14.91
N ALA A 145 2.46 -15.60 15.28
CA ALA A 145 1.05 -15.20 15.32
C ALA A 145 0.82 -14.03 16.27
N TYR A 146 1.42 -14.04 17.47
CA TYR A 146 1.33 -12.92 18.42
C TYR A 146 1.93 -11.64 17.83
N GLN A 147 3.13 -11.72 17.23
CA GLN A 147 3.82 -10.58 16.66
C GLN A 147 3.06 -9.99 15.47
N ILE A 148 2.63 -10.82 14.51
CA ILE A 148 1.85 -10.38 13.34
C ILE A 148 0.58 -9.66 13.79
N ARG A 149 -0.15 -10.24 14.75
CA ARG A 149 -1.42 -9.65 15.21
C ARG A 149 -1.24 -8.33 15.93
N TRP A 150 -0.11 -8.09 16.60
CA TRP A 150 0.19 -6.77 17.17
C TRP A 150 0.90 -5.82 16.21
N TYR A 151 1.49 -6.34 15.14
CA TYR A 151 2.04 -5.54 14.05
C TYR A 151 0.95 -4.86 13.23
N LEU A 152 -0.14 -5.58 12.90
CA LEU A 152 -1.26 -5.04 12.11
C LEU A 152 -1.85 -3.72 12.65
N PRO A 153 -2.30 -3.60 13.91
CA PRO A 153 -2.86 -2.34 14.41
C PRO A 153 -1.79 -1.25 14.54
N ARG A 154 -0.52 -1.59 14.81
CA ARG A 154 0.57 -0.61 14.83
C ARG A 154 0.85 -0.06 13.44
N TYR A 155 0.86 -0.93 12.44
CA TYR A 155 1.03 -0.54 11.05
C TYR A 155 -0.13 0.34 10.59
N ALA A 156 -1.38 -0.07 10.85
CA ALA A 156 -2.57 0.72 10.52
C ALA A 156 -2.59 2.10 11.23
N ALA A 157 -2.23 2.14 12.52
CA ALA A 157 -2.10 3.40 13.25
C ALA A 157 -0.98 4.28 12.67
N GLY A 158 0.17 3.71 12.30
CA GLY A 158 1.29 4.44 11.69
C GLY A 158 0.99 4.97 10.29
N GLU A 159 0.28 4.19 9.46
CA GLU A 159 -0.20 4.63 8.15
C GLU A 159 -1.20 5.79 8.29
N ARG A 160 -2.08 5.71 9.29
CA ARG A 160 -3.01 6.80 9.59
C ARG A 160 -2.33 8.04 10.15
N SER A 161 -1.33 7.87 11.01
CA SER A 161 -0.46 8.93 11.53
C SER A 161 0.17 9.71 10.37
N ARG A 162 0.78 9.00 9.40
CA ARG A 162 1.34 9.60 8.16
C ARG A 162 0.30 10.37 7.34
N ARG A 163 -0.93 9.84 7.21
CA ARG A 163 -2.05 10.53 6.53
C ARG A 163 -2.52 11.78 7.26
N VAL A 164 -2.48 11.78 8.61
CA VAL A 164 -2.76 12.97 9.42
C VAL A 164 -1.66 14.02 9.22
N ASP A 165 -0.39 13.64 9.44
CA ASP A 165 0.77 14.52 9.37
C ASP A 165 0.88 15.23 8.02
N SER A 166 0.75 14.48 6.92
CA SER A 166 0.80 15.02 5.55
C SER A 166 -0.26 16.10 5.26
N THR A 167 -1.38 16.09 5.99
CA THR A 167 -2.46 17.07 5.80
C THR A 167 -2.47 18.16 6.88
N LEU A 168 -1.63 18.05 7.90
CA LEU A 168 -1.65 18.91 9.07
C LEU A 168 -1.28 20.36 8.73
N LYS A 169 -0.14 20.58 8.07
CA LYS A 169 0.36 21.92 7.70
C LYS A 169 -0.66 22.72 6.88
N ARG A 170 -1.24 22.09 5.85
CA ARG A 170 -2.27 22.71 4.99
C ARG A 170 -3.49 23.11 5.80
N ASN A 171 -3.91 22.26 6.73
CA ASN A 171 -5.06 22.53 7.57
C ASN A 171 -4.78 23.64 8.58
N ILE A 172 -3.57 23.72 9.15
CA ILE A 172 -3.16 24.84 9.99
C ILE A 172 -3.18 26.15 9.21
N ALA A 173 -2.68 26.16 7.96
CA ALA A 173 -2.76 27.33 7.09
C ALA A 173 -4.21 27.77 6.83
N PHE A 174 -5.12 26.81 6.63
CA PHE A 174 -6.55 27.07 6.47
C PHE A 174 -7.19 27.62 7.75
N LEU A 175 -6.91 27.01 8.90
CA LEU A 175 -7.36 27.49 10.21
C LEU A 175 -6.89 28.93 10.45
N PHE A 176 -5.62 29.20 10.18
CA PHE A 176 -5.04 30.54 10.29
C PHE A 176 -5.73 31.55 9.38
N ALA A 177 -5.89 31.23 8.09
CA ALA A 177 -6.49 32.13 7.11
C ALA A 177 -7.94 32.53 7.49
N LEU A 178 -8.76 31.57 7.92
CA LEU A 178 -10.13 31.85 8.35
C LEU A 178 -10.22 32.53 9.72
N SER A 179 -9.33 32.18 10.66
CA SER A 179 -9.25 32.87 11.95
C SER A 179 -8.86 34.34 11.76
N ARG A 180 -7.88 34.60 10.87
CA ARG A 180 -7.44 35.95 10.51
C ARG A 180 -8.53 36.79 9.84
N SER A 181 -9.47 36.17 9.12
CA SER A 181 -10.63 36.88 8.56
C SER A 181 -11.71 37.24 9.60
N GLY A 182 -11.47 36.96 10.88
CA GLY A 182 -12.39 37.26 11.98
C GLY A 182 -13.51 36.23 12.16
N MET A 183 -13.42 35.06 11.50
CA MET A 183 -14.41 33.99 11.70
C MET A 183 -14.25 33.37 13.10
N PRO A 184 -15.35 33.14 13.84
CA PRO A 184 -15.28 32.45 15.14
C PRO A 184 -14.63 31.08 15.00
N PHE A 185 -13.69 30.74 15.88
CA PHE A 185 -12.88 29.53 15.74
C PHE A 185 -13.69 28.22 15.71
N SER A 186 -14.82 28.15 16.43
CA SER A 186 -15.75 27.02 16.36
C SER A 186 -16.38 26.86 14.97
N GLN A 187 -16.62 27.96 14.26
CA GLN A 187 -17.12 27.95 12.89
C GLN A 187 -16.00 27.62 11.89
N VAL A 188 -14.76 28.04 12.15
CA VAL A 188 -13.58 27.64 11.39
C VAL A 188 -13.40 26.11 11.44
N LEU A 189 -13.39 25.53 12.65
CA LEU A 189 -13.29 24.07 12.84
C LEU A 189 -14.47 23.32 12.21
N ARG A 190 -15.68 23.86 12.29
CA ARG A 190 -16.87 23.30 11.62
C ARG A 190 -16.72 23.31 10.11
N THR A 191 -16.15 24.37 9.53
CA THR A 191 -15.90 24.46 8.09
C THR A 191 -14.86 23.43 7.67
N LEU A 192 -13.75 23.32 8.40
CA LEU A 192 -12.73 22.28 8.16
C LEU A 192 -13.33 20.88 8.23
N GLY A 193 -14.07 20.56 9.29
CA GLY A 193 -14.70 19.25 9.51
C GLY A 193 -15.82 18.90 8.53
N LYS A 194 -16.44 19.88 7.84
CA LYS A 194 -17.41 19.64 6.76
C LYS A 194 -16.75 19.25 5.44
N HIS A 195 -15.52 19.71 5.21
CA HIS A 195 -14.80 19.53 3.94
C HIS A 195 -13.66 18.51 4.04
N THR A 196 -13.87 17.40 4.76
CA THR A 196 -12.86 16.33 4.93
C THR A 196 -12.36 15.72 3.63
N ALA A 197 -13.17 15.75 2.56
CA ALA A 197 -12.75 15.25 1.25
C ALA A 197 -11.64 16.10 0.61
N VAL A 198 -11.59 17.40 0.92
CA VAL A 198 -10.59 18.34 0.36
C VAL A 198 -9.38 18.46 1.29
N TYR A 199 -9.64 18.45 2.59
CA TYR A 199 -8.65 18.74 3.63
C TYR A 199 -8.07 17.48 4.30
N GLY A 200 -8.52 16.30 3.90
CA GLY A 200 -7.91 15.01 4.27
C GLY A 200 -8.10 14.59 5.73
N GLU A 201 -7.17 13.79 6.24
CA GLU A 201 -7.34 13.04 7.49
C GLU A 201 -7.27 13.94 8.74
N THR A 202 -6.44 14.99 8.75
CA THR A 202 -6.46 15.98 9.84
C THR A 202 -7.84 16.65 9.96
N ALA A 203 -8.48 17.02 8.84
CA ALA A 203 -9.85 17.54 8.87
C ALA A 203 -10.86 16.50 9.34
N ARG A 204 -10.62 15.21 9.06
CA ARG A 204 -11.43 14.10 9.57
C ARG A 204 -11.32 13.98 11.09
N GLU A 205 -10.14 14.14 11.67
CA GLU A 205 -9.95 14.19 13.12
C GLU A 205 -10.75 15.33 13.78
N PHE A 206 -10.69 16.53 13.19
CA PHE A 206 -11.50 17.67 13.64
C PHE A 206 -13.00 17.49 13.39
N SER A 207 -13.40 16.74 12.36
CA SER A 207 -14.82 16.41 12.11
C SER A 207 -15.42 15.57 13.25
N VAL A 208 -14.62 14.68 13.84
CA VAL A 208 -15.02 13.91 15.02
C VAL A 208 -15.15 14.84 16.22
N THR A 209 -14.20 15.75 16.40
CA THR A 209 -14.27 16.80 17.45
C THR A 209 -15.55 17.63 17.32
N MET A 210 -15.95 18.01 16.10
CA MET A 210 -17.18 18.78 15.89
C MET A 210 -18.44 17.95 16.13
N LYS A 211 -18.43 16.65 15.81
CA LYS A 211 -19.53 15.75 16.15
C LYS A 211 -19.71 15.61 17.66
N ASP A 212 -18.63 15.57 18.44
CA ASP A 212 -18.71 15.54 19.91
C ASP A 212 -19.42 16.79 20.45
N ILE A 213 -19.15 17.96 19.88
CA ILE A 213 -19.79 19.22 20.28
C ILE A 213 -21.25 19.26 19.82
N ASP A 214 -21.52 18.94 18.55
CA ASP A 214 -22.84 19.08 17.93
C ASP A 214 -23.86 18.04 18.40
N LEU A 215 -23.41 16.80 18.62
CA LEU A 215 -24.29 15.68 18.96
C LEU A 215 -24.33 15.39 20.46
N LEU A 216 -23.20 15.55 21.16
CA LEU A 216 -23.07 15.21 22.58
C LEU A 216 -23.07 16.43 23.50
N GLY A 217 -23.09 17.65 22.93
CA GLY A 217 -23.05 18.89 23.70
C GLY A 217 -21.74 19.08 24.47
N ALA A 218 -20.64 18.48 24.01
CA ALA A 218 -19.35 18.58 24.68
C ALA A 218 -18.75 19.99 24.51
N ASP A 219 -17.98 20.42 25.52
CA ASP A 219 -17.20 21.66 25.48
C ASP A 219 -16.07 21.57 24.42
N LEU A 220 -15.77 22.70 23.78
CA LEU A 220 -14.76 22.79 22.70
C LEU A 220 -13.36 22.45 23.20
N VAL A 221 -12.94 22.99 24.35
CA VAL A 221 -11.61 22.75 24.92
C VAL A 221 -11.45 21.27 25.25
N SER A 222 -12.44 20.70 25.92
CA SER A 222 -12.48 19.29 26.30
C SER A 222 -12.47 18.36 25.08
N SER A 223 -13.16 18.73 24.01
CA SER A 223 -13.22 17.92 22.77
C SER A 223 -11.89 17.95 22.01
N ILE A 224 -11.19 19.09 22.01
CA ILE A 224 -9.84 19.19 21.43
C ILE A 224 -8.85 18.38 22.27
N GLU A 225 -8.93 18.44 23.61
CA GLU A 225 -8.08 17.63 24.50
C GLU A 225 -8.31 16.12 24.32
N ARG A 226 -9.55 15.68 24.07
CA ARG A 226 -9.81 14.28 23.67
C ARG A 226 -9.20 13.91 22.33
N THR A 227 -9.06 14.89 21.42
CA THR A 227 -8.43 14.67 20.13
C THR A 227 -6.94 14.38 20.30
N SER A 228 -6.26 15.12 21.18
CA SER A 228 -4.85 14.87 21.50
C SER A 228 -4.63 13.48 22.12
N GLN A 229 -5.60 12.97 22.89
CA GLN A 229 -5.49 11.66 23.54
C GLN A 229 -5.78 10.46 22.62
N ARG A 230 -6.44 10.69 21.46
CA ARG A 230 -6.85 9.61 20.54
C ARG A 230 -6.11 9.60 19.21
N THR A 231 -5.53 10.73 18.80
CA THR A 231 -4.81 10.83 17.53
C THR A 231 -3.59 9.90 17.52
N PRO A 232 -3.30 9.20 16.41
CA PRO A 232 -2.06 8.44 16.24
C PRO A 232 -0.85 9.31 15.84
N SER A 233 -1.07 10.60 15.58
CA SER A 233 -0.04 11.56 15.14
C SER A 233 0.47 12.38 16.31
N ASP A 234 1.78 12.31 16.54
CA ASP A 234 2.48 13.07 17.58
C ASP A 234 2.39 14.59 17.29
N GLN A 235 2.47 15.00 16.02
CA GLN A 235 2.36 16.40 15.62
C GLN A 235 0.95 16.97 15.87
N LEU A 236 -0.10 16.20 15.51
CA LEU A 236 -1.47 16.60 15.78
C LEU A 236 -1.77 16.55 17.29
N GLU A 237 -1.21 15.59 18.03
CA GLU A 237 -1.30 15.55 19.50
C GLU A 237 -0.75 16.85 20.10
N GLU A 238 0.46 17.23 19.73
CA GLU A 238 1.10 18.45 20.24
C GLU A 238 0.32 19.70 19.83
N PHE A 239 -0.06 19.81 18.56
CA PHE A 239 -0.87 20.94 18.06
C PHE A 239 -2.18 21.07 18.83
N THR A 240 -2.94 19.98 19.00
CA THR A 240 -4.24 20.01 19.69
C THR A 240 -4.10 20.26 21.18
N LYS A 241 -3.05 19.74 21.82
CA LYS A 241 -2.73 20.03 23.23
C LYS A 241 -2.40 21.51 23.45
N ASN A 242 -1.58 22.08 22.58
CA ASN A 242 -1.23 23.51 22.63
C ASN A 242 -2.45 24.39 22.31
N LEU A 243 -3.26 24.00 21.32
CA LEU A 243 -4.51 24.67 20.99
C LEU A 243 -5.49 24.68 22.17
N ALA A 244 -5.67 23.54 22.85
CA ALA A 244 -6.52 23.46 24.05
C ALA A 244 -5.99 24.35 25.18
N SER A 245 -4.67 24.49 25.33
CA SER A 245 -4.03 25.39 26.29
C SER A 245 -4.37 26.85 26.00
N VAL A 246 -4.22 27.29 24.73
CA VAL A 246 -4.53 28.67 24.29
C VAL A 246 -6.02 28.98 24.46
N LEU A 247 -6.90 28.04 24.14
CA LEU A 247 -8.35 28.21 24.33
C LEU A 247 -8.72 28.37 25.81
N ARG A 248 -8.06 27.63 26.70
CA ARG A 248 -8.32 27.67 28.15
C ARG A 248 -7.82 28.96 28.79
N SER A 249 -6.69 29.48 28.33
CA SER A 249 -6.12 30.74 28.83
C SER A 249 -6.77 31.99 28.20
N GLY A 250 -7.59 31.81 27.16
CA GLY A 250 -8.21 32.92 26.42
C GLY A 250 -7.21 33.71 25.57
N GLY A 251 -6.10 33.08 25.17
CA GLY A 251 -5.09 33.71 24.33
C GLY A 251 -5.55 33.95 22.88
N SER A 252 -4.73 34.68 22.12
CA SER A 252 -5.01 34.95 20.70
C SER A 252 -4.81 33.69 19.85
N LEU A 253 -5.91 33.10 19.39
CA LEU A 253 -5.88 31.93 18.50
C LEU A 253 -5.23 32.25 17.15
N THR A 254 -5.46 33.45 16.62
CA THR A 254 -4.89 33.85 15.33
C THR A 254 -3.37 33.93 15.41
N ASP A 255 -2.81 34.47 16.50
CA ASP A 255 -1.36 34.56 16.68
C ASP A 255 -0.75 33.17 16.89
N PHE A 256 -1.39 32.32 17.72
CA PHE A 256 -0.98 30.93 17.88
C PHE A 256 -0.96 30.18 16.53
N LEU A 257 -2.03 30.28 15.74
CA LEU A 257 -2.11 29.62 14.43
C LEU A 257 -1.08 30.17 13.44
N GLN A 258 -0.73 31.46 13.53
CA GLN A 258 0.32 32.07 12.74
C GLN A 258 1.70 31.49 13.09
N GLU A 259 2.01 31.40 14.39
CA GLU A 259 3.26 30.83 14.89
C GLU A 259 3.39 29.36 14.49
N GLN A 260 2.31 28.58 14.63
CA GLN A 260 2.28 27.18 14.19
C GLN A 260 2.48 27.06 12.67
N TYR A 261 1.81 27.90 11.88
CA TYR A 261 2.00 27.92 10.42
C TYR A 261 3.45 28.24 10.02
N ALA A 262 4.08 29.23 10.66
CA ALA A 262 5.49 29.57 10.44
C ALA A 262 6.42 28.42 10.85
N TYR A 263 6.18 27.80 12.01
CA TYR A 263 6.94 26.64 12.48
C TYR A 263 6.92 25.49 11.45
N PHE A 264 5.75 25.14 10.91
CA PHE A 264 5.63 24.11 9.87
C PHE A 264 6.23 24.51 8.51
N LEU A 265 6.42 25.79 8.23
CA LEU A 265 7.15 26.23 7.03
C LEU A 265 8.66 26.04 7.20
N ASP A 266 9.18 26.44 8.37
CA ASP A 266 10.60 26.35 8.69
C ASP A 266 11.04 24.89 8.85
N GLU A 267 10.24 24.06 9.51
CA GLU A 267 10.52 22.64 9.71
C GLU A 267 10.61 21.88 8.38
N GLU A 268 9.70 22.15 7.44
CA GLU A 268 9.74 21.54 6.09
C GLU A 268 11.00 21.92 5.32
N SER A 269 11.39 23.19 5.39
CA SER A 269 12.63 23.67 4.74
C SER A 269 13.87 23.01 5.37
N ALA A 270 13.90 22.88 6.70
CA ALA A 270 14.97 22.19 7.41
C ALA A 270 15.03 20.69 7.09
N GLN A 271 13.88 20.02 6.94
CA GLN A 271 13.82 18.62 6.55
C GLN A 271 14.28 18.41 5.10
N GLN A 272 13.88 19.29 4.18
CA GLN A 272 14.33 19.25 2.79
C GLN A 272 15.85 19.42 2.69
N GLN A 273 16.42 20.35 3.46
CA GLN A 273 17.86 20.55 3.50
C GLN A 273 18.60 19.32 4.01
N ARG A 274 18.15 18.72 5.13
CA ARG A 274 18.71 17.47 5.66
C ARG A 274 18.61 16.31 4.67
N PHE A 275 17.54 16.25 3.88
CA PHE A 275 17.38 15.25 2.84
C PHE A 275 18.39 15.43 1.70
N ILE A 276 18.62 16.66 1.25
CA ILE A 276 19.65 16.96 0.23
C ILE A 276 21.04 16.59 0.74
N GLU A 277 21.34 16.92 2.00
CA GLU A 277 22.61 16.56 2.66
C GLU A 277 22.80 15.04 2.72
N LEU A 278 21.75 14.29 3.09
CA LEU A 278 21.77 12.83 3.07
C LEU A 278 22.03 12.29 1.65
N LEU A 279 21.35 12.83 0.63
CA LEU A 279 21.54 12.41 -0.76
C LEU A 279 22.97 12.68 -1.24
N GLY A 280 23.54 13.81 -0.84
CA GLY A 280 24.94 14.16 -1.08
C GLY A 280 25.90 13.16 -0.42
N ALA A 281 25.67 12.83 0.86
CA ALA A 281 26.49 11.85 1.59
C ALA A 281 26.40 10.44 0.96
N LEU A 282 25.21 10.03 0.52
CA LEU A 282 25.03 8.75 -0.19
C LEU A 282 25.73 8.76 -1.56
N ALA A 283 25.67 9.86 -2.30
CA ALA A 283 26.38 10.00 -3.56
C ALA A 283 27.91 9.94 -3.35
N GLU A 284 28.44 10.58 -2.30
CA GLU A 284 29.86 10.50 -1.95
C GLU A 284 30.27 9.07 -1.58
N ALA A 285 29.49 8.40 -0.72
CA ALA A 285 29.73 7.00 -0.36
C ALA A 285 29.70 6.09 -1.60
N TYR A 286 28.79 6.33 -2.53
CA TYR A 286 28.69 5.56 -3.77
C TYR A 286 29.94 5.74 -4.66
N VAL A 287 30.36 6.98 -4.87
CA VAL A 287 31.56 7.27 -5.69
C VAL A 287 32.83 6.72 -5.04
N THR A 288 32.97 6.82 -3.72
CA THR A 288 34.18 6.34 -3.03
C THR A 288 34.23 4.80 -2.95
N VAL A 289 33.14 4.13 -2.57
CA VAL A 289 33.12 2.67 -2.38
C VAL A 289 32.93 1.92 -3.69
N PHE A 290 31.85 2.21 -4.41
CA PHE A 290 31.43 1.42 -5.58
C PHE A 290 32.11 1.84 -6.87
N VAL A 291 32.53 3.10 -7.00
CA VAL A 291 33.30 3.54 -8.17
C VAL A 291 34.80 3.39 -7.89
N ALA A 292 35.37 4.20 -7.01
CA ALA A 292 36.82 4.21 -6.79
C ALA A 292 37.34 2.90 -6.15
N GLY A 293 36.74 2.44 -5.05
CA GLY A 293 37.16 1.22 -4.34
C GLY A 293 37.04 -0.03 -5.21
N MET A 294 35.91 -0.18 -5.89
CA MET A 294 35.68 -1.28 -6.83
C MET A 294 36.63 -1.24 -8.02
N LEU A 295 36.85 -0.08 -8.64
CA LEU A 295 37.79 0.05 -9.75
C LEU A 295 39.21 -0.30 -9.31
N PHE A 296 39.63 0.16 -8.14
CA PHE A 296 40.94 -0.19 -7.58
C PHE A 296 41.07 -1.69 -7.32
N LEU A 297 40.03 -2.33 -6.79
CA LEU A 297 40.01 -3.78 -6.60
C LEU A 297 40.10 -4.52 -7.95
N ILE A 298 39.34 -4.08 -8.95
CA ILE A 298 39.39 -4.63 -10.31
C ILE A 298 40.80 -4.50 -10.90
N THR A 299 41.43 -3.32 -10.80
CA THR A 299 42.77 -3.10 -11.38
C THR A 299 43.82 -3.98 -10.71
N ILE A 300 43.80 -4.10 -9.38
CA ILE A 300 44.68 -5.03 -8.65
C ILE A 300 44.46 -6.46 -9.15
N LEU A 301 43.20 -6.90 -9.24
CA LEU A 301 42.87 -8.27 -9.61
C LEU A 301 43.28 -8.61 -11.04
N VAL A 302 43.18 -7.62 -11.95
CA VAL A 302 43.66 -7.72 -13.33
C VAL A 302 45.19 -7.79 -13.37
N VAL A 303 45.90 -6.90 -12.65
CA VAL A 303 47.37 -6.89 -12.61
C VAL A 303 47.92 -8.18 -12.00
N VAL A 304 47.36 -8.64 -10.88
CA VAL A 304 47.69 -9.93 -10.26
C VAL A 304 47.35 -11.09 -11.21
N GLY A 305 46.22 -11.03 -11.91
CA GLY A 305 45.84 -12.01 -12.91
C GLY A 305 46.84 -12.13 -14.06
N LEU A 306 47.40 -11.01 -14.51
CA LEU A 306 48.44 -10.97 -15.53
C LEU A 306 49.79 -11.54 -15.04
N LEU A 307 50.11 -11.35 -13.75
CA LEU A 307 51.39 -11.78 -13.14
C LEU A 307 51.39 -13.24 -12.68
N LEU A 308 50.31 -13.65 -12.00
CA LEU A 308 50.21 -14.90 -11.23
C LEU A 308 49.17 -15.88 -11.80
N GLY A 309 48.25 -15.41 -12.66
CA GLY A 309 47.16 -16.20 -13.21
C GLY A 309 46.02 -16.46 -12.21
N GLY A 310 44.91 -17.05 -12.69
CA GLY A 310 43.85 -17.61 -11.83
C GLY A 310 42.83 -16.62 -11.23
N THR A 311 42.92 -15.31 -11.53
CA THR A 311 41.97 -14.33 -10.98
C THR A 311 40.71 -14.12 -11.81
N LEU A 312 40.63 -14.68 -13.02
CA LEU A 312 39.52 -14.48 -13.96
C LEU A 312 38.16 -14.90 -13.38
N THR A 313 38.10 -16.03 -12.65
CA THR A 313 36.89 -16.46 -11.94
C THR A 313 36.46 -15.46 -10.87
N PHE A 314 37.40 -14.94 -10.10
CA PHE A 314 37.11 -13.91 -9.09
C PHE A 314 36.64 -12.61 -9.73
N LEU A 315 37.27 -12.19 -10.83
CA LEU A 315 36.86 -11.01 -11.59
C LEU A 315 35.43 -11.16 -12.12
N HIS A 316 35.07 -12.33 -12.65
CA HIS A 316 33.71 -12.61 -13.12
C HIS A 316 32.67 -12.54 -11.98
N ILE A 317 32.94 -13.18 -10.84
CA ILE A 317 32.04 -13.11 -9.67
C ILE A 317 31.92 -11.65 -9.20
N LEU A 318 33.03 -10.94 -9.15
CA LEU A 318 33.09 -9.57 -8.65
C LEU A 318 32.30 -8.60 -9.54
N VAL A 319 32.48 -8.68 -10.86
CA VAL A 319 31.83 -7.77 -11.82
C VAL A 319 30.39 -8.18 -12.09
N TYR A 320 30.10 -9.46 -12.36
CA TYR A 320 28.75 -9.88 -12.76
C TYR A 320 27.82 -10.11 -11.57
N LEU A 321 28.32 -10.59 -10.43
CA LEU A 321 27.48 -10.89 -9.28
C LEU A 321 27.56 -9.79 -8.21
N ILE A 322 28.75 -9.52 -7.67
CA ILE A 322 28.90 -8.62 -6.51
C ILE A 322 28.53 -7.19 -6.89
N LEU A 323 29.08 -6.65 -7.98
CA LEU A 323 28.78 -5.28 -8.40
C LEU A 323 27.31 -5.11 -8.82
N GLY A 324 26.72 -6.12 -9.46
CA GLY A 324 25.29 -6.12 -9.80
C GLY A 324 24.40 -6.08 -8.56
N LEU A 325 24.60 -7.01 -7.62
CA LEU A 325 23.87 -7.07 -6.36
C LEU A 325 24.08 -5.81 -5.50
N ALA A 326 25.29 -5.29 -5.47
CA ALA A 326 25.61 -4.05 -4.76
C ALA A 326 24.82 -2.85 -5.29
N ASN A 327 24.75 -2.69 -6.62
CA ASN A 327 23.97 -1.62 -7.24
C ASN A 327 22.48 -1.77 -6.99
N VAL A 328 21.93 -2.99 -7.11
CA VAL A 328 20.53 -3.26 -6.79
C VAL A 328 20.25 -2.95 -5.32
N GLY A 329 21.13 -3.37 -4.41
CA GLY A 329 21.01 -3.06 -2.98
C GLY A 329 21.06 -1.56 -2.70
N PHE A 330 21.94 -0.83 -3.38
CA PHE A 330 22.03 0.63 -3.27
C PHE A 330 20.76 1.32 -3.79
N ILE A 331 20.21 0.86 -4.92
CA ILE A 331 18.94 1.37 -5.46
C ILE A 331 17.80 1.13 -4.47
N ILE A 332 17.65 -0.08 -3.93
CA ILE A 332 16.61 -0.39 -2.95
C ILE A 332 16.76 0.48 -1.69
N TYR A 333 18.00 0.66 -1.22
CA TYR A 333 18.27 1.50 -0.07
C TYR A 333 17.89 2.97 -0.35
N LEU A 334 18.26 3.50 -1.52
CA LEU A 334 17.93 4.87 -1.92
C LEU A 334 16.42 5.06 -2.09
N ASP A 335 15.74 4.09 -2.68
CA ASP A 335 14.28 4.06 -2.85
C ASP A 335 13.59 4.09 -1.48
N THR A 336 13.99 3.22 -0.56
CA THR A 336 13.45 3.16 0.81
C THR A 336 13.60 4.50 1.54
N VAL A 337 14.73 5.19 1.37
CA VAL A 337 14.97 6.49 2.02
C VAL A 337 14.24 7.64 1.33
N THR A 338 13.91 7.48 0.04
CA THR A 338 13.22 8.51 -0.75
C THR A 338 11.69 8.38 -0.63
N GLU A 339 11.17 7.16 -0.55
CA GLU A 339 9.72 6.85 -0.56
C GLU A 339 8.99 7.40 0.68
N ASP A 340 9.64 7.46 1.85
CA ASP A 340 9.07 8.06 3.07
C ASP A 340 8.76 9.57 2.94
N ARG A 341 9.20 10.22 1.84
CA ARG A 341 8.93 11.64 1.55
C ARG A 341 8.25 11.89 0.19
N ALA A 342 7.92 10.85 -0.58
CA ALA A 342 7.06 11.03 -1.73
C ALA A 342 5.67 11.44 -1.22
N ASP A 343 5.24 12.62 -1.62
CA ASP A 343 4.06 13.33 -1.09
C ASP A 343 2.81 12.40 -1.04
N PRO A 344 2.27 12.06 0.15
CA PRO A 344 1.07 11.23 0.30
C PRO A 344 -0.19 11.86 -0.31
N GLU A 345 -0.09 13.10 -0.81
CA GLU A 345 -1.13 13.82 -1.56
C GLU A 345 -1.72 13.00 -2.72
N GLN A 346 -1.02 11.96 -3.23
CA GLN A 346 -1.51 11.12 -4.33
C GLN A 346 -2.60 10.11 -3.96
N GLU A 347 -2.66 9.55 -2.74
CA GLU A 347 -3.62 8.48 -2.42
C GLU A 347 -4.96 9.00 -1.87
N VAL A 348 -4.96 10.12 -1.16
CA VAL A 348 -6.16 10.63 -0.48
C VAL A 348 -7.25 11.07 -1.47
N SER A 349 -6.87 11.53 -2.67
CA SER A 349 -7.82 11.98 -3.68
C SER A 349 -8.64 10.83 -4.28
N TYR A 350 -8.02 9.67 -4.55
CA TYR A 350 -8.72 8.55 -5.21
C TYR A 350 -9.75 7.84 -4.32
N GLU A 351 -9.53 7.73 -3.01
CA GLU A 351 -10.51 7.11 -2.09
C GLU A 351 -11.65 8.06 -1.71
N ALA A 352 -11.37 9.35 -1.50
CA ALA A 352 -12.39 10.35 -1.16
C ALA A 352 -13.41 10.57 -2.30
N GLU A 353 -12.96 10.49 -3.56
CA GLU A 353 -13.83 10.63 -4.74
C GLU A 353 -14.81 9.46 -4.94
N SER A 354 -14.44 8.24 -4.53
CA SER A 354 -15.33 7.08 -4.65
C SER A 354 -16.57 7.16 -3.74
N ALA A 355 -16.46 7.89 -2.62
CA ALA A 355 -17.55 8.09 -1.66
C ALA A 355 -18.50 9.25 -2.02
N LEU A 356 -18.12 10.11 -2.96
CA LEU A 356 -18.88 11.29 -3.40
C LEU A 356 -19.93 10.99 -4.48
N VAL A 357 -20.01 9.73 -4.92
CA VAL A 357 -21.13 9.24 -5.73
C VAL A 357 -22.17 8.65 -4.78
N PRO A 358 -23.24 9.37 -4.41
CA PRO A 358 -24.48 8.66 -4.17
C PRO A 358 -24.76 7.92 -5.47
N GLU A 359 -24.69 6.58 -5.44
CA GLU A 359 -25.44 5.80 -6.41
C GLU A 359 -26.82 6.45 -6.45
N LEU A 360 -27.17 7.03 -7.59
CA LEU A 360 -28.53 7.44 -7.88
C LEU A 360 -29.36 6.17 -7.76
N SER A 361 -29.80 5.88 -6.54
CA SER A 361 -30.92 5.01 -6.27
C SER A 361 -32.09 5.75 -6.89
N VAL A 362 -32.33 5.43 -8.16
CA VAL A 362 -33.60 5.70 -8.81
C VAL A 362 -34.63 5.20 -7.81
N SER A 363 -35.35 6.14 -7.20
CA SER A 363 -36.45 5.84 -6.31
C SER A 363 -37.44 5.04 -7.14
N GLU A 364 -37.42 3.71 -6.99
CA GLU A 364 -38.44 2.83 -7.56
C GLU A 364 -39.75 3.21 -6.87
N ASN A 365 -40.55 4.00 -7.57
CA ASN A 365 -41.95 4.19 -7.19
C ASN A 365 -42.61 2.80 -7.15
N PRO A 366 -43.29 2.41 -6.05
CA PRO A 366 -43.83 1.05 -5.90
C PRO A 366 -44.96 0.68 -6.88
N THR A 367 -45.35 1.60 -7.76
CA THR A 367 -46.55 1.49 -8.60
C THR A 367 -46.32 0.80 -9.94
N ASP A 368 -45.07 0.55 -10.35
CA ASP A 368 -44.76 0.01 -11.70
C ASP A 368 -44.52 -1.52 -11.71
N ARG A 369 -45.31 -2.27 -10.92
CA ARG A 369 -45.18 -3.73 -10.76
C ARG A 369 -45.75 -4.56 -11.92
N GLN A 370 -46.19 -3.98 -13.04
CA GLN A 370 -46.86 -4.72 -14.12
C GLN A 370 -46.03 -5.01 -15.39
N THR A 371 -44.74 -4.66 -15.46
CA THR A 371 -43.90 -4.87 -16.67
C THR A 371 -42.73 -5.85 -16.45
N SER A 372 -42.96 -6.96 -15.75
CA SER A 372 -41.90 -7.90 -15.34
C SER A 372 -41.20 -8.69 -16.48
N GLY A 373 -41.82 -8.82 -17.65
CA GLY A 373 -41.26 -9.61 -18.76
C GLY A 373 -40.20 -8.90 -19.62
N THR A 374 -40.36 -7.59 -19.83
CA THR A 374 -39.48 -6.79 -20.71
C THR A 374 -38.26 -6.28 -19.96
N GLU A 375 -38.43 -5.94 -18.68
CA GLU A 375 -37.31 -5.52 -17.82
C GLU A 375 -36.32 -6.64 -17.56
N ALA A 376 -36.78 -7.86 -17.27
CA ALA A 376 -35.89 -9.01 -17.07
C ALA A 376 -35.04 -9.29 -18.33
N LYS A 377 -35.65 -9.21 -19.53
CA LYS A 377 -34.94 -9.34 -20.81
C LYS A 377 -33.95 -8.18 -21.05
N ASN A 378 -34.30 -6.95 -20.69
CA ASN A 378 -33.39 -5.81 -20.80
C ASN A 378 -32.24 -5.91 -19.78
N ARG A 379 -32.48 -6.37 -18.55
CA ARG A 379 -31.43 -6.64 -17.55
C ARG A 379 -30.47 -7.73 -18.03
N TYR A 380 -30.99 -8.80 -18.63
CA TYR A 380 -30.16 -9.88 -19.21
C TYR A 380 -29.33 -9.40 -20.42
N ARG A 381 -29.95 -8.65 -21.34
CA ARG A 381 -29.24 -8.03 -22.48
C ARG A 381 -28.18 -7.03 -22.03
N LEU A 382 -28.47 -6.24 -21.00
CA LEU A 382 -27.53 -5.29 -20.41
C LEU A 382 -26.39 -6.02 -19.69
N ALA A 383 -26.65 -7.13 -19.00
CA ALA A 383 -25.62 -7.95 -18.36
C ALA A 383 -24.64 -8.55 -19.40
N ILE A 384 -25.18 -9.07 -20.51
CA ILE A 384 -24.37 -9.57 -21.63
C ILE A 384 -23.60 -8.43 -22.30
N ALA A 385 -24.25 -7.29 -22.56
CA ALA A 385 -23.62 -6.13 -23.16
C ALA A 385 -22.52 -5.53 -22.26
N ARG A 386 -22.67 -5.59 -20.93
CA ARG A 386 -21.63 -5.20 -19.97
C ARG A 386 -20.46 -6.20 -19.95
N ARG A 387 -20.74 -7.50 -20.03
CA ARG A 387 -19.70 -8.57 -20.09
C ARG A 387 -18.88 -8.53 -21.38
N LEU A 388 -19.54 -8.33 -22.53
CA LEU A 388 -18.92 -8.31 -23.85
C LEU A 388 -18.44 -6.91 -24.28
N GLY A 389 -18.94 -5.86 -23.62
CA GLY A 389 -18.57 -4.47 -23.87
C GLY A 389 -17.06 -4.16 -23.82
N PRO A 390 -16.27 -4.66 -22.84
CA PRO A 390 -14.83 -4.44 -22.82
C PRO A 390 -14.11 -5.18 -23.96
N ILE A 391 -14.51 -6.41 -24.29
CA ILE A 391 -13.92 -7.21 -25.38
C ILE A 391 -14.19 -6.54 -26.74
N ARG A 392 -15.44 -6.09 -26.97
CA ARG A 392 -15.80 -5.38 -28.20
C ARG A 392 -15.07 -4.04 -28.34
N ARG A 393 -14.86 -3.31 -27.24
CA ARG A 393 -14.09 -2.06 -27.25
C ARG A 393 -12.60 -2.32 -27.51
N ALA A 394 -12.03 -3.37 -26.92
CA ALA A 394 -10.65 -3.80 -27.17
C ALA A 394 -10.40 -4.16 -28.64
N LEU A 395 -11.33 -4.84 -29.29
CA LEU A 395 -11.23 -5.20 -30.71
C LEU A 395 -11.44 -4.00 -31.65
N ARG A 396 -12.23 -3.01 -31.24
CA ARG A 396 -12.56 -1.85 -32.09
C ARG A 396 -11.47 -0.78 -32.08
N ASP A 397 -10.72 -0.66 -30.99
CA ASP A 397 -9.65 0.32 -30.84
C ASP A 397 -8.50 -0.25 -29.96
N PRO A 398 -7.70 -1.19 -30.51
CA PRO A 398 -6.64 -1.85 -29.74
C PRO A 398 -5.54 -0.88 -29.31
N ALA A 399 -5.27 0.15 -30.12
CA ALA A 399 -4.25 1.15 -29.81
C ALA A 399 -4.61 1.95 -28.55
N ARG A 400 -5.87 2.39 -28.39
CA ARG A 400 -6.31 3.11 -27.18
C ARG A 400 -6.32 2.23 -25.94
N LEU A 401 -6.66 0.94 -26.08
CA LEU A 401 -6.64 0.01 -24.96
C LEU A 401 -5.22 -0.12 -24.37
N LEU A 402 -4.22 -0.21 -25.25
CA LEU A 402 -2.81 -0.33 -24.86
C LEU A 402 -2.27 0.95 -24.22
N THR A 403 -2.68 2.13 -24.70
CA THR A 403 -2.26 3.41 -24.11
C THR A 403 -2.94 3.72 -22.79
N ASP A 404 -4.22 3.35 -22.63
CA ASP A 404 -5.00 3.69 -21.42
C ASP A 404 -4.76 2.67 -20.29
N ARG A 405 -4.40 1.41 -20.61
CA ARG A 405 -4.10 0.34 -19.65
C ARG A 405 -2.92 -0.52 -20.13
N PRO A 406 -1.66 -0.09 -19.93
CA PRO A 406 -0.48 -0.80 -20.43
C PRO A 406 -0.35 -2.22 -19.87
N SER A 407 -0.85 -2.49 -18.66
CA SER A 407 -0.86 -3.82 -18.05
C SER A 407 -1.68 -4.86 -18.85
N THR A 408 -2.58 -4.44 -19.73
CA THR A 408 -3.35 -5.37 -20.57
C THR A 408 -2.46 -6.11 -21.57
N ILE A 409 -1.30 -5.57 -21.94
CA ILE A 409 -0.39 -6.27 -22.86
C ILE A 409 0.24 -7.51 -22.23
N LEU A 410 0.42 -7.52 -20.90
CA LEU A 410 0.94 -8.68 -20.16
C LEU A 410 0.01 -9.89 -20.29
N ALA A 411 -1.30 -9.67 -20.40
CA ALA A 411 -2.26 -10.76 -20.62
C ALA A 411 -2.06 -11.46 -21.98
N VAL A 412 -1.35 -10.84 -22.92
CA VAL A 412 -1.00 -11.42 -24.22
C VAL A 412 0.46 -11.87 -24.23
N THR A 413 1.40 -11.00 -23.84
CA THR A 413 2.84 -11.29 -23.93
C THR A 413 3.29 -12.40 -22.99
N VAL A 414 2.70 -12.52 -21.79
CA VAL A 414 3.07 -13.58 -20.83
C VAL A 414 2.67 -14.97 -21.35
N PRO A 415 1.42 -15.23 -21.80
CA PRO A 415 1.08 -16.52 -22.41
C PRO A 415 1.93 -16.86 -23.64
N PHE A 416 2.23 -15.88 -24.51
CA PHE A 416 3.11 -16.09 -25.65
C PHE A 416 4.56 -16.41 -25.23
N GLY A 417 5.07 -15.71 -24.22
CA GLY A 417 6.39 -15.97 -23.64
C GLY A 417 6.46 -17.36 -22.99
N LEU A 418 5.43 -17.77 -22.25
CA LEU A 418 5.33 -19.12 -21.69
C LEU A 418 5.25 -20.19 -22.78
N LEU A 419 4.49 -19.96 -23.85
CA LEU A 419 4.44 -20.86 -25.01
C LEU A 419 5.82 -20.99 -25.67
N TRP A 420 6.55 -19.90 -25.83
CA TRP A 420 7.93 -19.91 -26.34
C TRP A 420 8.86 -20.69 -25.42
N LEU A 421 8.75 -20.50 -24.10
CA LEU A 421 9.55 -21.21 -23.10
C LEU A 421 9.28 -22.73 -23.15
N VAL A 422 8.01 -23.13 -23.23
CA VAL A 422 7.62 -24.54 -23.41
C VAL A 422 8.14 -25.11 -24.73
N ALA A 423 8.07 -24.35 -25.82
CA ALA A 423 8.60 -24.78 -27.12
C ALA A 423 10.13 -24.93 -27.09
N ALA A 424 10.85 -24.02 -26.42
CA ALA A 424 12.30 -24.08 -26.22
C ALA A 424 12.71 -25.25 -25.32
N TRP A 425 11.87 -25.64 -24.35
CA TRP A 425 12.10 -26.78 -23.45
C TRP A 425 11.65 -28.12 -24.04
N TRP A 426 10.86 -28.12 -25.11
CA TRP A 426 10.35 -29.35 -25.71
C TRP A 426 11.46 -30.36 -26.08
N PRO A 427 12.58 -29.96 -26.69
CA PRO A 427 13.66 -30.89 -27.03
C PRO A 427 14.36 -31.48 -25.80
N THR A 428 14.54 -30.71 -24.72
CA THR A 428 15.20 -31.18 -23.49
C THR A 428 14.32 -32.17 -22.72
N LEU A 429 13.00 -31.96 -22.73
CA LEU A 429 12.03 -32.90 -22.15
C LEU A 429 11.97 -34.24 -22.90
N VAL A 430 12.15 -34.23 -24.22
CA VAL A 430 12.12 -35.44 -25.07
C VAL A 430 13.44 -36.23 -24.99
N THR A 431 14.57 -35.53 -24.87
CA THR A 431 15.90 -36.16 -24.87
C THR A 431 16.43 -36.48 -23.48
N GLY A 432 15.87 -35.89 -22.42
CA GLY A 432 16.29 -36.10 -21.04
C GLY A 432 17.64 -35.46 -20.67
N VAL A 433 18.28 -34.75 -21.61
CA VAL A 433 19.53 -34.03 -21.38
C VAL A 433 19.20 -32.57 -21.07
N VAL A 434 19.55 -32.11 -19.87
CA VAL A 434 19.37 -30.72 -19.46
C VAL A 434 20.62 -29.94 -19.84
N ASP A 435 20.53 -29.10 -20.87
CA ASP A 435 21.53 -28.09 -21.18
C ASP A 435 21.17 -26.77 -20.46
N PRO A 436 21.95 -26.34 -19.45
CA PRO A 436 21.68 -25.11 -18.72
C PRO A 436 21.68 -23.86 -19.60
N ALA A 437 22.49 -23.82 -20.68
CA ALA A 437 22.62 -22.64 -21.54
C ALA A 437 21.36 -22.41 -22.40
N ALA A 438 20.75 -23.48 -22.91
CA ALA A 438 19.50 -23.39 -23.67
C ALA A 438 18.32 -22.91 -22.81
N LEU A 439 18.35 -23.21 -21.50
CA LEU A 439 17.34 -22.75 -20.55
C LEU A 439 17.52 -21.26 -20.21
N ASP A 440 18.77 -20.82 -20.04
CA ASP A 440 19.12 -19.44 -19.77
C ASP A 440 18.75 -18.51 -20.94
N ASP A 441 19.15 -18.84 -22.17
CA ASP A 441 18.84 -18.05 -23.36
C ASP A 441 17.33 -17.87 -23.59
N ALA A 442 16.56 -18.95 -23.42
CA ALA A 442 15.11 -18.91 -23.56
C ALA A 442 14.46 -18.02 -22.49
N LEU A 443 14.93 -18.11 -21.24
CA LEU A 443 14.43 -17.30 -20.13
C LEU A 443 14.73 -15.80 -20.35
N ILE A 444 15.94 -15.47 -20.80
CA ILE A 444 16.35 -14.10 -21.13
C ILE A 444 15.49 -13.53 -22.26
N GLN A 445 15.28 -14.29 -23.34
CA GLN A 445 14.44 -13.86 -24.48
C GLN A 445 13.00 -13.57 -24.06
N VAL A 446 12.38 -14.46 -23.27
CA VAL A 446 11.02 -14.26 -22.75
C VAL A 446 10.96 -13.02 -21.87
N THR A 447 11.93 -12.85 -20.97
CA THR A 447 11.99 -11.73 -20.05
C THR A 447 12.14 -10.40 -20.80
N LEU A 448 13.03 -10.34 -21.79
CA LEU A 448 13.21 -9.17 -22.67
C LEU A 448 11.97 -8.89 -23.51
N PHE A 449 11.33 -9.92 -24.05
CA PHE A 449 10.12 -9.75 -24.86
C PHE A 449 8.96 -9.20 -24.03
N VAL A 450 8.69 -9.80 -22.86
CA VAL A 450 7.60 -9.37 -21.97
C VAL A 450 7.87 -7.95 -21.44
N THR A 451 9.07 -7.72 -20.89
CA THR A 451 9.43 -6.43 -20.28
C THR A 451 9.58 -5.34 -21.33
N GLY A 452 10.23 -5.62 -22.46
CA GLY A 452 10.44 -4.65 -23.53
C GLY A 452 9.13 -4.23 -24.19
N THR A 453 8.24 -5.19 -24.49
CA THR A 453 6.92 -4.88 -25.06
C THR A 453 6.06 -4.07 -24.08
N TYR A 454 6.07 -4.43 -22.79
CA TYR A 454 5.42 -3.66 -21.74
C TYR A 454 5.98 -2.24 -21.64
N ALA A 455 7.31 -2.09 -21.56
CA ALA A 455 7.99 -0.81 -21.44
C ALA A 455 7.66 0.13 -22.60
N VAL A 456 7.63 -0.37 -23.85
CA VAL A 456 7.24 0.42 -25.02
C VAL A 456 5.80 0.92 -24.89
N THR A 457 4.84 0.05 -24.52
CA THR A 457 3.44 0.49 -24.35
C THR A 457 3.25 1.47 -23.21
N TYR A 458 3.94 1.23 -22.10
CA TYR A 458 3.94 2.12 -20.95
C TYR A 458 4.49 3.50 -21.32
N GLU A 459 5.64 3.55 -22.00
CA GLU A 459 6.29 4.80 -22.43
C GLU A 459 5.41 5.61 -23.39
N ILE A 460 4.72 4.96 -24.34
CA ILE A 460 3.81 5.64 -25.27
C ILE A 460 2.63 6.27 -24.50
N GLY A 461 2.01 5.53 -23.59
CA GLY A 461 0.92 6.05 -22.74
C GLY A 461 1.39 7.20 -21.85
N HIS A 462 2.55 7.03 -21.22
CA HIS A 462 3.14 8.00 -20.30
C HIS A 462 3.55 9.30 -20.99
N ARG A 463 4.08 9.24 -22.22
CA ARG A 463 4.39 10.45 -23.02
C ARG A 463 3.16 11.32 -23.29
N ARG A 464 2.03 10.70 -23.62
CA ARG A 464 0.77 11.44 -23.85
C ARG A 464 0.33 12.17 -22.60
N VAL A 465 0.38 11.49 -21.45
CA VAL A 465 0.07 12.08 -20.14
C VAL A 465 0.98 13.27 -19.85
N LYS A 466 2.30 13.10 -19.98
CA LYS A 466 3.28 14.16 -19.72
C LYS A 466 3.10 15.38 -20.65
N GLN A 467 2.74 15.16 -21.91
CA GLN A 467 2.42 16.24 -22.85
C GLN A 467 1.14 16.99 -22.47
N ILE A 468 0.15 16.29 -21.91
CA ILE A 468 -1.06 16.93 -21.39
C ILE A 468 -0.73 17.78 -20.17
N GLU A 469 0.05 17.23 -19.21
CA GLU A 469 0.47 17.96 -18.01
C GLU A 469 1.26 19.23 -18.33
N ALA A 470 2.19 19.15 -19.29
CA ALA A 470 2.96 20.30 -19.75
C ALA A 470 2.11 21.41 -20.39
N ALA A 471 0.90 21.10 -20.88
CA ALA A 471 -0.02 22.06 -21.49
C ALA A 471 -0.99 22.72 -20.48
N ILE A 472 -1.04 22.25 -19.23
CA ILE A 472 -1.94 22.78 -18.20
C ILE A 472 -1.62 24.23 -17.82
N PRO A 473 -0.35 24.62 -17.56
CA PRO A 473 -0.04 26.00 -17.19
C PRO A 473 -0.49 27.01 -18.25
N ASP A 474 -0.21 26.73 -19.53
CA ASP A 474 -0.64 27.57 -20.66
C ASP A 474 -2.17 27.65 -20.77
N PHE A 475 -2.89 26.54 -20.52
CA PHE A 475 -4.34 26.56 -20.43
C PHE A 475 -4.84 27.50 -19.32
N LEU A 476 -4.29 27.38 -18.10
CA LEU A 476 -4.68 28.21 -16.96
C LEU A 476 -4.34 29.68 -17.16
N GLU A 477 -3.18 29.99 -17.75
CA GLU A 477 -2.75 31.35 -18.07
C GLU A 477 -3.69 32.02 -19.09
N ARG A 478 -4.05 31.32 -20.17
CA ARG A 478 -5.02 31.83 -21.16
C ARG A 478 -6.42 31.99 -20.57
N LEU A 479 -6.83 31.08 -19.69
CA LEU A 479 -8.10 31.15 -18.99
C LEU A 479 -8.15 32.36 -18.04
N ALA A 480 -7.05 32.62 -17.33
CA ALA A 480 -6.90 33.78 -16.46
C ALA A 480 -6.92 35.09 -17.27
N ALA A 481 -6.16 35.16 -18.37
CA ALA A 481 -6.09 36.36 -19.23
C ALA A 481 -7.45 36.72 -19.87
N THR A 482 -8.24 35.71 -20.25
CA THR A 482 -9.60 35.93 -20.79
C THR A 482 -10.59 36.37 -19.72
N ASN A 483 -10.48 35.80 -18.51
CA ASN A 483 -11.27 36.23 -17.36
C ASN A 483 -10.91 37.66 -16.90
N GLU A 484 -9.62 38.02 -16.91
CA GLU A 484 -9.14 39.38 -16.62
C GLU A 484 -9.63 40.41 -17.64
N ALA A 485 -9.82 39.99 -18.90
CA ALA A 485 -10.47 40.80 -19.94
C ALA A 485 -12.00 40.95 -19.76
N GLY A 486 -12.58 40.43 -18.67
CA GLY A 486 -13.98 40.62 -18.30
C GLY A 486 -14.96 39.56 -18.83
N MET A 487 -14.47 38.47 -19.43
CA MET A 487 -15.33 37.35 -19.86
C MET A 487 -15.75 36.49 -18.66
N SER A 488 -16.97 35.95 -18.69
CA SER A 488 -17.42 35.01 -17.66
C SER A 488 -16.60 33.71 -17.67
N MET A 489 -16.47 33.04 -16.52
CA MET A 489 -15.64 31.83 -16.40
C MET A 489 -15.98 30.73 -17.43
N VAL A 490 -17.27 30.54 -17.72
CA VAL A 490 -17.76 29.57 -18.71
C VAL A 490 -17.41 30.00 -20.14
N GLU A 491 -17.50 31.29 -20.44
CA GLU A 491 -17.20 31.84 -21.75
C GLU A 491 -15.69 31.86 -22.03
N SER A 492 -14.89 32.24 -21.03
CA SER A 492 -13.42 32.12 -21.01
C SER A 492 -13.00 30.67 -21.28
N PHE A 493 -13.60 29.70 -20.57
CA PHE A 493 -13.33 28.28 -20.80
C PHE A 493 -13.67 27.86 -22.22
N GLY A 494 -14.83 28.25 -22.74
CA GLY A 494 -15.26 27.91 -24.11
C GLY A 494 -14.39 28.53 -25.20
N ARG A 495 -13.79 29.70 -24.95
CA ARG A 495 -12.85 30.36 -25.87
C ARG A 495 -11.49 29.67 -25.85
N VAL A 496 -10.96 29.36 -24.67
CA VAL A 496 -9.67 28.69 -24.51
C VAL A 496 -9.73 27.23 -24.96
N ALA A 497 -10.83 26.50 -24.69
CA ALA A 497 -11.01 25.12 -25.14
C ALA A 497 -11.08 24.96 -26.67
N ARG A 498 -11.39 26.04 -27.39
CA ARG A 498 -11.34 26.09 -28.87
C ARG A 498 -9.98 26.51 -29.41
N SER A 499 -9.09 27.03 -28.57
CA SER A 499 -7.71 27.36 -28.93
C SER A 499 -6.84 26.11 -28.98
N ASP A 500 -5.70 26.19 -29.68
CA ASP A 500 -4.75 25.09 -29.70
C ASP A 500 -3.94 25.05 -28.39
N LEU A 501 -4.15 23.98 -27.63
CA LEU A 501 -3.50 23.59 -26.39
C LEU A 501 -2.68 22.29 -26.58
N GLY A 502 -2.33 21.95 -27.82
CA GLY A 502 -1.58 20.74 -28.16
C GLY A 502 -2.31 19.45 -27.74
N ALA A 503 -1.67 18.65 -26.88
CA ALA A 503 -2.21 17.35 -26.43
C ALA A 503 -3.50 17.48 -25.61
N LEU A 504 -3.73 18.64 -24.99
CA LEU A 504 -4.89 18.93 -24.15
C LEU A 504 -6.13 19.36 -24.97
N SER A 505 -5.94 19.83 -26.22
CA SER A 505 -7.00 20.34 -27.11
C SER A 505 -8.18 19.38 -27.30
N THR A 506 -7.92 18.08 -27.35
CA THR A 506 -8.98 17.08 -27.56
C THR A 506 -9.85 16.91 -26.33
N GLU A 507 -9.24 16.89 -25.15
CA GLU A 507 -9.97 16.67 -23.90
C GLU A 507 -10.69 17.95 -23.45
N MET A 508 -10.10 19.14 -23.67
CA MET A 508 -10.77 20.42 -23.41
C MET A 508 -12.00 20.63 -24.30
N ARG A 509 -11.93 20.27 -25.58
CA ARG A 509 -13.12 20.32 -26.47
C ARG A 509 -14.22 19.37 -26.01
N ARG A 510 -13.87 18.19 -25.48
CA ARG A 510 -14.85 17.27 -24.89
C ARG A 510 -15.48 17.85 -23.63
N THR A 511 -14.69 18.45 -22.75
CA THR A 511 -15.20 19.13 -21.55
C THR A 511 -16.13 20.28 -21.90
N TRP A 512 -15.77 21.07 -22.90
CA TRP A 512 -16.63 22.15 -23.41
C TRP A 512 -17.93 21.61 -24.03
N ALA A 513 -17.86 20.49 -24.77
CA ALA A 513 -19.05 19.83 -25.30
C ALA A 513 -19.98 19.32 -24.18
N ASP A 514 -19.43 18.73 -23.11
CA ASP A 514 -20.20 18.33 -21.92
C ASP A 514 -20.97 19.54 -21.33
N MET A 515 -20.32 20.70 -21.24
CA MET A 515 -20.94 21.94 -20.74
C MET A 515 -22.00 22.50 -21.70
N GLN A 516 -21.74 22.48 -23.01
CA GLN A 516 -22.73 22.87 -24.03
C GLN A 516 -23.98 21.98 -24.00
N TRP A 517 -23.84 20.72 -23.63
CA TRP A 517 -24.95 19.76 -23.50
C TRP A 517 -25.67 19.87 -22.15
N GLY A 518 -25.37 20.89 -21.35
CA GLY A 518 -26.08 21.23 -20.11
C GLY A 518 -25.47 20.66 -18.83
N ALA A 519 -24.28 20.06 -18.88
CA ALA A 519 -23.59 19.67 -17.65
C ALA A 519 -23.06 20.92 -16.92
N HIS A 520 -23.17 20.95 -15.59
CA HIS A 520 -22.52 21.98 -14.78
C HIS A 520 -21.00 21.94 -14.99
N MET A 521 -20.36 23.12 -14.99
CA MET A 521 -18.91 23.25 -15.20
C MET A 521 -18.11 22.35 -14.25
N GLU A 522 -18.49 22.32 -12.97
CA GLU A 522 -17.88 21.43 -11.97
C GLU A 522 -18.00 19.95 -12.37
N THR A 523 -19.16 19.50 -12.83
CA THR A 523 -19.36 18.11 -13.28
C THR A 523 -18.55 17.80 -14.53
N ALA A 524 -18.46 18.74 -15.47
CA ALA A 524 -17.67 18.57 -16.70
C ALA A 524 -16.16 18.51 -16.40
N LEU A 525 -15.67 19.37 -15.50
CA LEU A 525 -14.28 19.38 -15.04
C LEU A 525 -13.93 18.10 -14.26
N ARG A 526 -14.83 17.60 -13.40
CA ARG A 526 -14.63 16.30 -12.72
C ARG A 526 -14.59 15.13 -13.71
N ARG A 527 -15.44 15.12 -14.74
CA ARG A 527 -15.35 14.11 -15.81
C ARG A 527 -14.05 14.21 -16.60
N PHE A 528 -13.56 15.43 -16.81
CA PHE A 528 -12.26 15.67 -17.44
C PHE A 528 -11.11 15.10 -16.62
N GLU A 529 -11.09 15.38 -15.32
CA GLU A 529 -10.16 14.80 -14.36
C GLU A 529 -10.19 13.27 -14.41
N HIS A 530 -11.38 12.66 -14.34
CA HIS A 530 -11.54 11.20 -14.39
C HIS A 530 -11.05 10.55 -15.70
N ARG A 531 -11.01 11.30 -16.81
CA ARG A 531 -10.52 10.84 -18.11
C ARG A 531 -9.00 10.85 -18.22
N ILE A 532 -8.33 11.80 -17.57
CA ILE A 532 -6.88 11.99 -17.69
C ILE A 532 -6.13 11.39 -16.51
N ARG A 533 -6.69 11.47 -15.30
CA ARG A 533 -6.17 10.87 -14.06
C ARG A 533 -4.71 11.24 -13.80
N THR A 534 -4.41 12.53 -13.84
CA THR A 534 -3.05 13.03 -13.59
C THR A 534 -3.02 13.97 -12.40
N PRO A 535 -1.97 13.91 -11.56
CA PRO A 535 -1.85 14.78 -10.38
C PRO A 535 -1.94 16.27 -10.70
N ALA A 536 -1.42 16.69 -11.86
CA ALA A 536 -1.44 18.10 -12.26
C ALA A 536 -2.84 18.65 -12.61
N ILE A 537 -3.84 17.79 -12.80
CA ILE A 537 -5.24 18.18 -13.12
C ILE A 537 -6.12 18.18 -11.87
N THR A 538 -5.81 17.31 -10.91
CA THR A 538 -6.52 17.19 -9.63
C THR A 538 -6.15 18.32 -8.65
N ARG A 539 -5.00 18.95 -8.85
CA ARG A 539 -4.49 20.09 -8.06
C ARG A 539 -4.99 21.41 -8.64
#